data_AF-A0A956IE53-F1
#
_entry.id   AF-A0A956IE53-F1
#
_cell.length_a   1.000
_cell.length_b   1.000
_cell.length_c   1.000
_cell.angle_alpha   90.00
_cell.angle_beta   90.00
_cell.angle_gamma   90.00
#
_symmetry.space_group_name_H-M   'P 1'
#
loop_
_entity.id
_entity.type
_entity.pdbx_description
1 polymer ?
#
loop_
_entity_poly.entity_id
_entity_poly.type
_entity_poly.pdbx_seq_one_letter_code
_entity_poly.pdbx_strand_id
1 'polypeptide(L)'
;AATTVAVAGDRIYLGGLAEAPLDLGGGELAASNGPSPWLGVLDTMGNHVASLGLPANGTINDLAVKDGQVLAGGTLDQALDLTSLGGAMLPFQDAPDGFVIELEASTLGLAWAKSIA
;
A
#
# COMPACT_ATOMS: atom_id res chain seq x y z
N ALA A 1 9.94 -5.97 -4.78
CA ALA A 1 9.77 -7.17 -3.92
C ALA A 1 8.89 -6.83 -2.72
N ALA A 2 8.34 -7.85 -2.05
CA ALA A 2 7.73 -7.66 -0.74
C ALA A 2 8.83 -7.33 0.28
N THR A 3 8.59 -6.31 1.10
CA THR A 3 9.50 -5.83 2.15
C THR A 3 8.93 -6.06 3.54
N THR A 4 7.61 -6.27 3.65
CA THR A 4 6.91 -6.49 4.90
C THR A 4 5.72 -7.44 4.73
N VAL A 5 5.37 -8.11 5.83
CA VAL A 5 4.24 -9.03 5.94
C VAL A 5 3.56 -8.85 7.30
N ALA A 6 2.23 -8.88 7.31
CA ALA A 6 1.43 -8.98 8.53
C ALA A 6 0.37 -10.08 8.36
N VAL A 7 -0.08 -10.65 9.49
CA VAL A 7 -1.10 -11.71 9.50
C VAL A 7 -2.18 -11.34 10.51
N ALA A 8 -3.45 -11.46 10.11
CA ALA A 8 -4.58 -11.32 11.01
C ALA A 8 -5.72 -12.25 10.56
N GLY A 9 -6.18 -13.10 11.47
CA GLY A 9 -7.22 -14.08 11.16
C GLY A 9 -6.79 -15.03 10.04
N ASP A 10 -7.57 -15.06 8.96
CA ASP A 10 -7.36 -15.89 7.76
C ASP A 10 -6.70 -15.13 6.59
N ARG A 11 -6.15 -13.94 6.86
CA ARG A 11 -5.55 -13.07 5.85
C ARG A 11 -4.06 -12.86 6.08
N ILE A 12 -3.32 -12.82 4.96
CA ILE A 12 -1.91 -12.45 4.88
C ILE A 12 -1.84 -11.14 4.12
N TYR A 13 -1.21 -10.14 4.72
CA TYR A 13 -1.01 -8.82 4.15
C TYR A 13 0.44 -8.68 3.73
N LEU A 14 0.66 -8.22 2.51
CA LEU A 14 1.97 -8.02 1.92
C LEU A 14 2.10 -6.55 1.56
N GLY A 15 3.29 -6.00 1.77
CA GLY A 15 3.62 -4.64 1.38
C GLY A 15 5.00 -4.58 0.77
N GLY A 16 5.20 -3.65 -0.16
CA GLY A 16 6.54 -3.32 -0.60
C GLY A 16 6.59 -2.42 -1.81
N LEU A 17 7.58 -2.70 -2.66
CA LEU A 17 7.93 -1.93 -3.84
C LEU A 17 7.80 -2.77 -5.11
N ALA A 18 7.22 -2.21 -6.16
CA ALA A 18 7.13 -2.82 -7.49
C ALA A 18 7.95 -1.98 -8.48
N GLU A 19 9.02 -2.55 -9.01
CA GLU A 19 9.88 -1.92 -10.03
C GLU A 19 9.47 -2.30 -11.46
N ALA A 20 8.52 -3.23 -11.58
CA ALA A 20 7.95 -3.75 -12.80
C ALA A 20 6.48 -4.09 -12.53
N PRO A 21 5.66 -4.26 -13.58
CA PRO A 21 4.35 -4.88 -13.48
C PRO A 21 4.29 -6.03 -12.49
N LEU A 22 3.35 -5.96 -11.55
CA LEU A 22 3.15 -6.95 -10.50
C LEU A 22 1.70 -7.42 -10.54
N ASP A 23 1.50 -8.72 -10.64
CA ASP A 23 0.19 -9.36 -10.49
C ASP A 23 0.27 -10.35 -9.32
N LEU A 24 -0.69 -10.21 -8.40
CA LEU A 24 -0.83 -11.08 -7.22
C LEU A 24 -1.97 -12.10 -7.38
N GLY A 25 -2.55 -12.20 -8.59
CA GLY A 25 -3.68 -13.05 -8.95
C GLY A 25 -4.99 -12.29 -9.24
N GLY A 26 -4.99 -10.96 -9.10
CA GLY A 26 -6.16 -10.08 -9.32
C GLY A 26 -6.09 -9.26 -10.60
N GLY A 27 -5.04 -9.45 -11.40
CA GLY A 27 -4.69 -8.60 -12.52
C GLY A 27 -3.50 -7.70 -12.18
N GLU A 28 -2.88 -7.17 -13.23
CA GLU A 28 -1.70 -6.33 -13.12
C GLU A 28 -1.99 -5.05 -12.33
N LEU A 29 -1.22 -4.82 -11.26
CA LEU A 29 -1.16 -3.54 -10.59
C LEU A 29 -0.46 -2.55 -11.52
N ALA A 30 -1.12 -1.43 -11.81
CA ALA A 30 -0.54 -0.37 -12.61
C ALA A 30 0.76 0.11 -11.93
N ALA A 31 1.89 -0.13 -12.59
CA ALA A 31 3.13 0.54 -12.24
C ALA A 31 2.97 2.02 -12.59
N SER A 32 3.35 2.92 -11.69
CA SER A 32 3.68 4.28 -12.09
C SER A 32 4.94 4.24 -12.99
N ASN A 33 5.34 5.36 -13.59
CA ASN A 33 6.57 5.45 -14.39
C ASN A 33 7.86 5.26 -13.54
N GLY A 34 7.78 4.59 -12.40
CA GLY A 34 8.84 4.33 -11.45
C GLY A 34 8.43 3.36 -10.33
N PRO A 35 9.34 3.10 -9.37
CA PRO A 35 9.14 2.15 -8.30
C PRO A 35 7.92 2.50 -7.43
N SER A 36 6.85 1.73 -7.55
CA SER A 36 5.56 2.05 -6.92
C SER A 36 5.31 1.24 -5.64
N PRO A 37 4.88 1.86 -4.53
CA PRO A 37 4.45 1.12 -3.37
C PRO A 37 3.17 0.33 -3.68
N TRP A 38 3.06 -0.86 -3.10
CA TRP A 38 1.90 -1.73 -3.29
C TRP A 38 1.54 -2.47 -2.01
N LEU A 39 0.24 -2.76 -1.84
CA LEU A 39 -0.29 -3.71 -0.86
C LEU A 39 -0.96 -4.88 -1.58
N GLY A 40 -0.81 -6.07 -0.99
CA GLY A 40 -1.52 -7.27 -1.39
C GLY A 40 -2.17 -7.94 -0.19
N VAL A 41 -3.31 -8.58 -0.41
CA VAL A 41 -3.99 -9.44 0.56
C VAL A 41 -4.17 -10.81 -0.06
N LEU A 42 -3.71 -11.83 0.66
CA LEU A 42 -3.87 -13.23 0.31
C LEU A 42 -4.69 -13.94 1.39
N ASP A 43 -5.34 -15.04 1.04
CA ASP A 43 -5.86 -15.99 2.02
C ASP A 43 -4.75 -16.94 2.53
N THR A 44 -5.09 -17.80 3.49
CA THR A 44 -4.13 -18.78 4.06
C THR A 44 -3.65 -19.85 3.08
N MET A 45 -4.29 -20.00 1.92
CA MET A 45 -3.85 -20.88 0.84
C MET A 45 -2.96 -20.16 -0.19
N GLY A 46 -2.77 -18.84 -0.03
CA GLY A 46 -2.01 -18.00 -0.95
C GLY A 46 -2.82 -17.49 -2.13
N ASN A 47 -4.15 -17.62 -2.12
CA ASN A 47 -4.98 -17.06 -3.19
C ASN A 47 -5.14 -15.55 -3.01
N HIS A 48 -5.23 -14.83 -4.13
CA HIS A 48 -5.52 -13.40 -4.15
C HIS A 48 -6.87 -13.07 -3.52
N VAL A 49 -6.89 -11.99 -2.76
CA VAL A 49 -8.11 -11.43 -2.15
C VAL A 49 -8.32 -10.00 -2.63
N ALA A 50 -7.29 -9.17 -2.48
CA ALA A 50 -7.29 -7.76 -2.86
C ALA A 50 -5.86 -7.30 -3.12
N SER A 51 -5.70 -6.24 -3.90
CA SER A 51 -4.41 -5.60 -4.10
C SER A 51 -4.60 -4.14 -4.46
N LEU A 52 -3.66 -3.29 -4.05
CA LEU A 52 -3.68 -1.86 -4.24
C LEU A 52 -2.28 -1.39 -4.66
N GLY A 53 -2.19 -0.73 -5.81
CA GLY A 53 -1.02 0.05 -6.20
C GLY A 53 -1.21 1.50 -5.79
N LEU A 54 -0.16 2.11 -5.21
CA LEU A 54 -0.15 3.54 -4.92
C LEU A 54 0.54 4.28 -6.07
N PRO A 55 -0.08 5.32 -6.67
CA PRO A 55 0.44 6.01 -7.86
C PRO A 55 1.52 7.04 -7.48
N ALA A 56 2.54 6.59 -6.75
CA ALA A 56 3.67 7.39 -6.35
C ALA A 56 4.95 6.55 -6.42
N ASN A 57 6.07 7.23 -6.29
CA ASN A 57 7.36 6.59 -6.16
C ASN A 57 7.61 6.50 -4.65
N GLY A 58 8.05 5.33 -4.18
CA GLY A 58 8.12 5.08 -2.75
C GLY A 58 8.09 3.61 -2.40
N THR A 59 7.97 3.30 -1.12
CA THR A 59 7.93 1.92 -0.63
C THR A 59 7.10 1.84 0.64
N ILE A 60 6.31 0.77 0.76
CA ILE A 60 5.73 0.39 2.05
C ILE A 60 6.79 -0.40 2.81
N ASN A 61 7.20 0.12 3.96
CA ASN A 61 8.26 -0.46 4.77
C ASN A 61 7.70 -1.33 5.90
N ASP A 62 6.49 -1.02 6.38
CA ASP A 62 5.90 -1.78 7.47
C ASP A 62 4.37 -1.86 7.39
N LEU A 63 3.83 -2.92 7.99
CA LEU A 63 2.40 -3.20 8.07
C LEU A 63 2.02 -3.58 9.50
N ALA A 64 0.92 -3.01 9.98
CA ALA A 64 0.25 -3.45 11.20
C ALA A 64 -1.23 -3.68 10.90
N VAL A 65 -1.82 -4.73 11.47
CA VAL A 65 -3.23 -5.05 11.29
C VAL A 65 -3.89 -5.17 12.64
N LYS A 66 -5.00 -4.46 12.83
CA LYS A 66 -5.74 -4.44 14.09
C LYS A 66 -7.20 -4.07 13.85
N ASP A 67 -8.11 -4.79 14.50
CA ASP A 67 -9.54 -4.47 14.55
C ASP A 67 -10.18 -4.21 13.16
N GLY A 68 -9.80 -5.00 12.15
CA GLY A 68 -10.31 -4.86 10.77
C GLY A 68 -9.62 -3.79 9.94
N GLN A 69 -8.61 -3.10 10.49
CA GLN A 69 -7.84 -2.08 9.79
C GLN A 69 -6.42 -2.56 9.50
N VAL A 70 -5.86 -2.10 8.39
CA VAL A 70 -4.44 -2.19 8.08
C VAL A 70 -3.82 -0.80 8.07
N LEU A 71 -2.74 -0.63 8.83
CA LEU A 71 -1.85 0.52 8.79
C LEU A 71 -0.65 0.16 7.92
N ALA A 72 -0.46 0.90 6.84
CA ALA A 72 0.73 0.83 6.00
C ALA A 72 1.59 2.07 6.23
N GLY A 73 2.83 1.85 6.64
CA GLY A 73 3.84 2.88 6.84
C GLY A 73 4.94 2.77 5.79
N GLY A 74 5.43 3.89 5.30
CA GLY A 74 6.42 3.88 4.23
C GLY A 74 7.09 5.22 3.99
N THR A 75 7.80 5.30 2.87
CA THR A 75 8.46 6.51 2.38
C THR A 75 7.98 6.85 0.99
N LEU A 76 7.87 8.15 0.70
CA LEU A 76 7.55 8.72 -0.61
C LEU A 76 8.65 9.68 -1.04
N ASP A 77 8.95 9.72 -2.34
CA ASP A 77 9.86 10.71 -2.96
C ASP A 77 9.09 11.65 -3.93
N GLN A 78 7.76 11.56 -3.94
CA GLN A 78 6.85 12.45 -4.65
C GLN A 78 5.48 12.54 -3.96
N ALA A 79 4.65 13.47 -4.41
CA ALA A 79 3.28 13.60 -3.91
C ALA A 79 2.49 12.31 -4.19
N LEU A 80 1.65 11.90 -3.25
CA LEU A 80 0.81 10.70 -3.37
C LEU A 80 -0.64 11.08 -3.64
N ASP A 81 -1.13 10.74 -4.83
CA ASP A 81 -2.52 10.94 -5.22
C ASP A 81 -3.41 9.80 -4.70
N LEU A 82 -4.28 10.11 -3.74
CA LEU A 82 -5.25 9.17 -3.17
C LEU A 82 -6.69 9.46 -3.62
N THR A 83 -6.90 10.35 -4.60
CA THR A 83 -8.25 10.79 -5.00
C THR A 83 -9.10 9.65 -5.57
N SER A 84 -8.48 8.68 -6.24
CA SER A 84 -9.16 7.46 -6.71
C SER A 84 -9.66 6.56 -5.59
N LEU A 85 -9.13 6.72 -4.37
CA LEU A 85 -9.55 6.02 -3.15
C LEU A 85 -10.50 6.87 -2.29
N GLY A 86 -10.94 8.03 -2.80
CA GLY A 86 -11.77 8.97 -2.05
C GLY A 86 -10.98 9.86 -1.07
N GLY A 87 -9.65 9.82 -1.13
CA GLY A 87 -8.76 10.64 -0.32
C GLY A 87 -8.39 11.99 -0.95
N ALA A 88 -7.39 12.63 -0.37
CA ALA A 88 -6.76 13.84 -0.89
C ALA A 88 -5.30 13.56 -1.30
N MET A 89 -4.72 14.47 -2.08
CA MET A 89 -3.29 14.46 -2.38
C MET A 89 -2.49 14.63 -1.09
N LEU A 90 -1.52 13.75 -0.83
CA LEU A 90 -0.51 13.98 0.19
C LEU A 90 0.66 14.77 -0.43
N PRO A 91 1.00 15.95 0.11
CA PRO A 91 2.11 16.74 -0.41
C PRO A 91 3.46 16.08 -0.10
N PHE A 92 4.45 16.40 -0.93
CA PHE A 92 5.85 16.04 -0.77
C PHE A 92 6.69 17.32 -0.59
N GLN A 93 7.61 17.32 0.38
CA GLN A 93 8.45 18.49 0.71
C GLN A 93 9.95 18.28 0.41
N ASP A 94 10.28 17.86 -0.81
CA ASP A 94 11.64 17.83 -1.37
C ASP A 94 12.68 16.93 -0.64
N ALA A 95 12.25 16.11 0.32
CA ALA A 95 13.02 15.04 0.95
C ALA A 95 12.11 13.82 1.16
N PRO A 96 12.62 12.57 1.21
CA PRO A 96 11.78 11.40 1.41
C PRO A 96 10.87 11.56 2.64
N ASP A 97 9.58 11.77 2.40
CA ASP A 97 8.60 11.98 3.46
C ASP A 97 8.10 10.62 3.91
N GLY A 98 8.00 10.45 5.23
CA GLY A 98 7.29 9.32 5.79
C GLY A 98 5.81 9.45 5.46
N PHE A 99 5.11 8.33 5.28
CA PHE A 99 3.66 8.35 5.25
C PHE A 99 3.09 7.22 6.08
N VAL A 100 1.85 7.44 6.54
CA VAL A 100 1.01 6.39 7.10
C VAL A 100 -0.36 6.49 6.45
N ILE A 101 -0.87 5.36 5.99
CA ILE A 101 -2.23 5.18 5.50
C ILE A 101 -2.93 4.12 6.33
N GLU A 102 -4.18 4.40 6.71
CA GLU A 102 -5.10 3.42 7.27
C GLU A 102 -6.10 3.01 6.21
N LEU A 103 -6.27 1.70 6.02
CA LEU A 103 -7.20 1.10 5.08
C LEU A 103 -8.08 0.07 5.80
N GLU A 104 -9.29 -0.10 5.32
CA GLU A 104 -10.15 -1.25 5.65
C GLU A 104 -9.48 -2.54 5.16
N ALA A 105 -9.21 -3.46 6.07
CA ALA A 105 -8.34 -4.61 5.81
C ALA A 105 -8.96 -5.63 4.83
N SER A 106 -10.29 -5.61 4.66
CA SER A 106 -10.99 -6.51 3.74
C SER A 106 -11.04 -5.98 2.29
N THR A 107 -11.08 -4.66 2.12
CA THR A 107 -11.32 -4.01 0.81
C THR A 107 -10.15 -3.16 0.34
N LEU A 108 -9.18 -2.89 1.22
CA LEU A 108 -8.17 -1.84 1.06
C LEU A 108 -8.79 -0.45 0.81
N GLY A 109 -10.03 -0.23 1.25
CA GLY A 109 -10.69 1.07 1.18
C GLY A 109 -10.04 2.07 2.12
N LEU A 110 -9.74 3.28 1.64
CA LEU A 110 -9.03 4.29 2.42
C LEU A 110 -9.89 4.82 3.59
N ALA A 111 -9.35 4.78 4.81
CA ALA A 111 -9.94 5.42 5.97
C ALA A 111 -9.36 6.81 6.19
N TRP A 112 -8.03 6.93 6.28
CA TRP A 112 -7.31 8.20 6.30
C TRP A 112 -5.86 8.02 5.84
N ALA A 113 -5.20 9.14 5.54
CA ALA A 113 -3.80 9.18 5.17
C ALA A 113 -3.11 10.40 5.77
N LYS A 114 -1.82 10.27 6.06
CA LYS A 114 -1.00 11.34 6.63
C LYS A 114 0.44 11.28 6.14
N SER A 115 0.97 12.42 5.70
CA SER A 115 2.41 12.63 5.51
C SER A 115 3.07 12.99 6.85
N ILE A 116 4.30 12.50 7.04
CA ILE A 116 5.16 12.68 8.20
C ILE A 116 6.47 13.27 7.67
N ALA A 117 6.61 14.58 7.82
CA ALA A 117 7.82 15.36 7.54
C ALA A 117 8.45 15.84 8.86
#